data_AF-A0A915DWC9-F1
#
_entry.id   AF-A0A915DWC9-F1
#
_cell.length_a   1.000
_cell.length_b   1.000
_cell.length_c   1.000
_cell.angle_alpha   90.00
_cell.angle_beta   90.00
_cell.angle_gamma   90.00
#
_symmetry.space_group_name_H-M   'P 1'
#
loop_
_entity.id
_entity.type
_entity.pdbx_description
1 polymer ?
#
loop_
_entity_poly.entity_id
_entity_poly.type
_entity_poly.pdbx_seq_one_letter_code
_entity_poly.pdbx_strand_id
1 'polypeptide(L)'
;MLFPIFSSYTPKWRCKFNDASSLPTLGSDSATFSKNCTVFQHCTAPNTIEFDHIYFHSAALEFNWICGSMGYLVPLFAQIQFCGVLIGTLFYGSLSDCFGRKPVAMFALSFGISMIVLSGFAPSWQILLVARFFVGLCIGGVVVVVYTWTMELVLPEHRIPIRSIFNWVSSEVNLNMVVIH
;
A
#
# COMPACT_ATOMS: atom_id res chain seq x y z
N MET A 1 2.92 4.76 -5.20
CA MET A 1 3.74 3.95 -4.26
C MET A 1 3.32 4.09 -2.79
N LEU A 2 2.48 5.07 -2.41
CA LEU A 2 2.03 5.28 -1.02
C LEU A 2 0.95 4.29 -0.54
N PHE A 3 0.16 3.74 -1.45
CA PHE A 3 -0.98 2.89 -1.11
C PHE A 3 -0.64 1.66 -0.22
N PRO A 4 0.46 0.92 -0.44
CA PRO A 4 0.87 -0.18 0.45
C PRO A 4 1.15 0.29 1.88
N ILE A 5 1.63 1.52 2.07
CA ILE A 5 1.92 2.10 3.39
C ILE A 5 0.61 2.33 4.14
N PHE A 6 -0.38 2.94 3.48
CA PHE A 6 -1.73 3.12 4.05
C PHE A 6 -2.42 1.78 4.32
N SER A 7 -2.33 0.85 3.38
CA SER A 7 -2.94 -0.48 3.52
C SER A 7 -2.31 -1.29 4.67
N SER A 8 -1.04 -1.04 5.00
CA SER A 8 -0.27 -1.72 6.05
C SER A 8 -0.23 -0.96 7.36
N TYR A 9 -0.85 0.22 7.44
CA TYR A 9 -0.86 1.02 8.64
C TYR A 9 -1.64 0.31 9.75
N THR A 10 -1.00 0.16 10.89
CA THR A 10 -1.61 -0.36 12.11
C THR A 10 -1.47 0.67 13.24
N PRO A 11 -2.59 1.14 13.83
CA PRO A 11 -2.54 1.98 15.03
C PRO A 11 -1.96 1.21 16.21
N LYS A 12 -1.61 1.91 17.29
CA LYS A 12 -1.17 1.26 18.52
C LYS A 12 -2.37 0.56 19.18
N TRP A 13 -2.14 -0.54 19.87
CA TRP A 13 -3.19 -1.29 20.55
C TRP A 13 -2.86 -1.52 22.03
N ARG A 14 -3.90 -1.81 22.81
CA ARG A 14 -3.80 -2.26 24.20
C ARG A 14 -4.88 -3.30 24.50
N CYS A 15 -4.73 -4.03 25.59
CA CYS A 15 -5.74 -5.00 26.01
C CYS A 15 -6.66 -4.40 27.08
N LYS A 16 -7.96 -4.61 26.89
CA LYS A 16 -9.03 -4.17 27.79
C LYS A 16 -9.13 -5.19 28.93
N PHE A 17 -8.55 -4.86 30.08
CA PHE A 17 -8.68 -5.65 31.31
C PHE A 17 -9.94 -5.21 32.08
N ASN A 18 -10.88 -6.12 32.30
CA ASN A 18 -12.07 -5.85 33.12
C ASN A 18 -11.97 -6.42 34.55
N ASP A 19 -11.09 -7.39 34.82
CA ASP A 19 -10.92 -7.97 36.15
C ASP A 19 -9.47 -7.80 36.64
N ALA A 20 -9.31 -7.06 37.73
CA ALA A 20 -8.04 -6.72 38.37
C ALA A 20 -7.36 -7.91 39.10
N SER A 21 -7.73 -9.15 38.80
CA SER A 21 -7.29 -10.35 39.55
C SER A 21 -6.40 -11.32 38.76
N SER A 22 -6.07 -11.03 37.50
CA SER A 22 -4.98 -11.70 36.76
C SER A 22 -3.84 -10.72 36.49
N LEU A 23 -3.29 -10.14 37.55
CA LEU A 23 -1.97 -9.52 37.49
C LEU A 23 -0.91 -10.54 37.95
N PRO A 24 -0.41 -11.45 37.09
CA PRO A 24 0.90 -12.03 37.30
C PRO A 24 1.91 -11.17 36.54
N THR A 25 2.60 -10.30 37.28
CA THR A 25 4.01 -9.95 37.01
C THR A 25 4.41 -9.67 35.55
N LEU A 26 3.69 -8.78 34.85
CA LEU A 26 4.22 -8.12 33.67
C LEU A 26 4.13 -6.62 33.96
N GLY A 27 5.29 -5.96 34.05
CA GLY A 27 5.41 -4.55 34.41
C GLY A 27 4.53 -3.65 33.53
N SER A 28 4.40 -2.40 33.99
CA SER A 28 3.88 -1.14 33.39
C SER A 28 3.56 -1.02 31.88
N ASP A 29 3.94 -1.97 31.03
CA ASP A 29 3.89 -1.96 29.57
C ASP A 29 2.59 -2.54 28.99
N SER A 30 1.72 -3.15 29.81
CA SER A 30 0.41 -3.68 29.40
C SER A 30 -0.73 -2.65 29.46
N ALA A 31 -0.52 -1.52 30.15
CA ALA A 31 -1.47 -0.41 30.26
C ALA A 31 -1.23 0.71 29.22
N THR A 32 -0.08 0.69 28.54
CA THR A 32 0.32 1.71 27.56
C THR A 32 0.05 1.25 26.14
N PHE A 33 -0.29 2.19 25.24
CA PHE A 33 -0.50 1.88 23.83
C PHE A 33 0.83 1.44 23.18
N SER A 34 0.91 0.17 22.81
CA SER A 34 2.14 -0.46 22.31
C SER A 34 1.90 -1.21 20.99
N LYS A 35 2.98 -1.43 20.22
CA LYS A 35 2.98 -2.27 19.00
C LYS A 35 3.54 -3.68 19.27
N ASN A 36 3.49 -4.13 20.53
CA ASN A 36 4.04 -5.42 20.93
C ASN A 36 3.16 -6.58 20.48
N CYS A 37 3.72 -7.45 19.64
CA CYS A 37 3.03 -8.63 19.14
C CYS A 37 2.79 -9.73 20.17
N THR A 38 3.65 -9.83 21.19
CA THR A 38 3.46 -10.77 22.30
C THR A 38 2.22 -10.44 23.12
N VAL A 39 1.96 -9.15 23.36
CA VAL A 39 0.75 -8.65 24.00
C VAL A 39 -0.47 -8.91 23.12
N PHE A 40 -0.36 -8.67 21.82
CA PHE A 40 -1.45 -8.93 20.86
C PHE A 40 -1.88 -10.40 20.86
N GLN A 41 -0.94 -11.34 20.88
CA GLN A 41 -1.22 -12.78 20.87
C GLN A 41 -1.80 -13.28 22.20
N HIS A 42 -1.38 -12.69 23.32
CA HIS A 42 -1.91 -13.05 24.64
C HIS A 42 -3.35 -12.60 24.86
N CYS A 43 -3.82 -11.59 24.12
CA CYS A 43 -5.19 -11.11 24.20
C CYS A 43 -6.07 -11.92 23.24
N THR A 44 -6.34 -13.15 23.67
CA THR A 44 -6.91 -14.23 22.85
C THR A 44 -8.43 -14.08 22.58
N ALA A 45 -9.12 -13.14 23.23
CA ALA A 45 -10.57 -12.98 23.08
C ALA A 45 -10.96 -11.87 22.07
N PRO A 46 -11.97 -12.08 21.21
CA PRO A 46 -12.60 -11.00 20.46
C PRO A 46 -13.22 -10.00 21.45
N ASN A 47 -13.01 -8.70 21.23
CA ASN A 47 -13.41 -7.54 22.07
C ASN A 47 -12.50 -7.18 23.26
N THR A 48 -11.37 -7.85 23.47
CA THR A 48 -10.38 -7.43 24.48
C THR A 48 -9.28 -6.53 23.95
N ILE A 49 -9.32 -6.12 22.68
CA ILE A 49 -8.33 -5.21 22.08
C ILE A 49 -8.94 -3.82 21.85
N GLU A 50 -8.22 -2.79 22.27
CA GLU A 50 -8.58 -1.39 22.08
C GLU A 50 -7.47 -0.69 21.29
N PHE A 51 -7.84 0.00 20.22
CA PHE A 51 -6.91 0.72 19.36
C PHE A 51 -6.88 2.22 19.73
N ASP A 52 -5.68 2.80 19.77
CA ASP A 52 -5.50 4.24 19.93
C ASP A 52 -5.87 4.93 18.61
N HIS A 53 -6.90 5.80 18.65
CA HIS A 53 -7.40 6.61 17.53
C HIS A 53 -7.32 5.98 16.13
N ILE A 54 -8.43 5.42 15.66
CA ILE A 54 -8.55 4.86 14.30
C ILE A 54 -8.85 6.00 13.31
N TYR A 55 -7.84 6.48 12.58
CA TYR A 55 -8.02 7.50 11.54
C TYR A 55 -8.71 6.94 10.28
N PHE A 56 -8.40 5.69 9.92
CA PHE A 56 -8.98 4.99 8.78
C PHE A 56 -8.92 3.47 9.01
N HIS A 57 -9.90 2.74 8.48
CA HIS A 57 -9.85 1.28 8.44
C HIS A 57 -8.90 0.84 7.33
N SER A 58 -7.80 0.19 7.73
CA SER A 58 -6.80 -0.36 6.81
C SER A 58 -7.07 -1.85 6.54
N ALA A 59 -6.58 -2.36 5.41
CA ALA A 59 -6.69 -3.78 5.08
C ALA A 59 -6.01 -4.67 6.14
N ALA A 60 -4.93 -4.19 6.77
CA ALA A 60 -4.27 -4.91 7.86
C ALA A 60 -5.18 -5.12 9.08
N LEU A 61 -6.07 -4.16 9.40
CA LEU A 61 -7.05 -4.26 10.47
C LEU A 61 -8.24 -5.16 10.08
N GLU A 62 -8.74 -5.03 8.86
CA GLU A 62 -9.91 -5.77 8.38
C GLU A 62 -9.64 -7.26 8.24
N PHE A 63 -8.45 -7.63 7.74
CA PHE A 63 -8.05 -9.03 7.60
C PHE A 63 -7.17 -9.55 8.75
N ASN A 64 -6.95 -8.74 9.78
CA ASN A 64 -6.21 -9.07 11.00
C ASN A 64 -4.76 -9.59 10.77
N TRP A 65 -3.96 -8.87 9.97
CA TRP A 65 -2.57 -9.25 9.62
C TRP A 65 -1.52 -8.62 10.55
N ILE A 66 -1.85 -8.35 11.81
CA ILE A 66 -1.00 -7.55 12.70
C ILE A 66 0.18 -8.36 13.25
N CYS A 67 -0.06 -9.58 13.75
CA CYS A 67 0.96 -10.37 14.45
C CYS A 67 0.82 -11.89 14.24
N GLY A 68 1.90 -12.63 14.48
CA GLY A 68 1.96 -14.09 14.39
C GLY A 68 2.29 -14.61 12.99
N SER A 69 1.87 -15.85 12.68
CA SER A 69 2.15 -16.48 11.38
C SER A 69 1.53 -15.70 10.21
N MET A 70 0.51 -14.88 10.41
CA MET A 70 -0.10 -14.08 9.32
C MET A 70 0.54 -12.71 9.12
N GLY A 71 1.48 -12.29 9.98
CA GLY A 71 2.15 -10.99 9.89
C GLY A 71 3.05 -10.84 8.66
N TYR A 72 3.53 -11.94 8.06
CA TYR A 72 4.32 -11.89 6.83
C TYR A 72 3.51 -11.42 5.60
N LEU A 73 2.17 -11.42 5.67
CA LEU A 73 1.32 -11.00 4.56
C LEU A 73 1.47 -9.51 4.26
N VAL A 74 1.79 -8.68 5.26
CA VAL A 74 2.00 -7.23 5.11
C VAL A 74 3.17 -6.92 4.17
N PRO A 75 4.40 -7.42 4.39
CA PRO A 75 5.50 -7.21 3.44
C PRO A 75 5.30 -7.97 2.14
N LEU A 76 4.63 -9.13 2.14
CA LEU A 76 4.33 -9.89 0.93
C LEU A 76 3.42 -9.09 -0.01
N PHE A 77 2.41 -8.41 0.55
CA PHE A 77 1.50 -7.53 -0.17
C PHE A 77 2.26 -6.42 -0.93
N ALA A 78 3.20 -5.74 -0.27
CA ALA A 78 4.02 -4.72 -0.90
C ALA A 78 4.94 -5.31 -1.98
N GLN A 79 5.58 -6.44 -1.71
CA GLN A 79 6.48 -7.11 -2.65
C GLN A 79 5.76 -7.55 -3.93
N ILE A 80 4.55 -8.12 -3.82
CA ILE A 80 3.75 -8.51 -4.98
C ILE A 80 3.42 -7.29 -5.85
N GLN A 81 3.07 -6.15 -5.23
CA GLN A 81 2.84 -4.90 -5.94
C GLN A 81 4.08 -4.46 -6.73
N PHE A 82 5.26 -4.45 -6.09
CA PHE A 82 6.52 -4.07 -6.75
C PHE A 82 6.92 -5.05 -7.86
N CYS A 83 6.72 -6.35 -7.65
CA CYS A 83 6.93 -7.36 -8.68
C CYS A 83 6.01 -7.11 -9.89
N GLY A 84 4.73 -6.81 -9.64
CA GLY A 84 3.79 -6.40 -10.69
C GLY A 84 4.29 -5.18 -11.46
N VAL A 85 4.74 -4.12 -10.77
CA VAL A 85 5.31 -2.93 -11.41
C VAL A 85 6.51 -3.26 -12.29
N LEU A 86 7.42 -4.11 -11.81
CA LEU A 86 8.60 -4.52 -12.56
C LEU A 86 8.23 -5.24 -13.86
N ILE A 87 7.34 -6.24 -13.76
CA ILE A 87 6.85 -7.00 -14.92
C ILE A 87 6.08 -6.09 -15.88
N GLY A 88 5.22 -5.22 -15.34
CA GLY A 88 4.42 -4.28 -16.12
C GLY A 88 5.28 -3.28 -16.89
N THR A 89 6.35 -2.78 -16.28
CA THR A 89 7.31 -1.85 -16.92
C THR A 89 7.95 -2.49 -18.15
N LEU A 90 8.42 -3.74 -18.03
CA LEU A 90 9.04 -4.47 -19.15
C LEU A 90 8.03 -4.80 -20.25
N PHE A 91 6.86 -5.32 -19.85
CA PHE A 91 5.82 -5.76 -20.78
C PHE A 91 5.21 -4.59 -21.55
N TYR A 92 4.73 -3.56 -20.85
CA TYR A 92 4.15 -2.37 -21.49
C TYR A 92 5.19 -1.52 -22.20
N GLY A 93 6.46 -1.54 -21.76
CA GLY A 93 7.56 -0.92 -22.48
C GLY A 93 7.70 -1.50 -23.89
N SER A 94 7.88 -2.82 -23.99
CA SER A 94 7.98 -3.49 -25.30
C SER A 94 6.69 -3.37 -26.12
N LEU A 95 5.52 -3.44 -25.48
CA LEU A 95 4.23 -3.35 -26.17
C LEU A 95 3.99 -1.95 -26.75
N SER A 96 4.40 -0.90 -26.02
CA SER A 96 4.29 0.50 -26.43
C SER A 96 5.10 0.79 -27.68
N ASP A 97 6.25 0.14 -27.83
CA ASP A 97 7.12 0.32 -29.00
C ASP A 97 6.55 -0.36 -30.26
N CYS A 98 5.78 -1.44 -30.11
CA CYS A 98 5.17 -2.16 -31.24
C CYS A 98 3.79 -1.63 -31.67
N PHE A 99 2.90 -1.33 -30.73
CA PHE A 99 1.49 -0.98 -31.00
C PHE A 99 1.22 0.53 -31.04
N GLY A 100 2.24 1.35 -30.75
CA GLY A 100 2.12 2.80 -30.63
C GLY A 100 1.67 3.24 -29.22
N ARG A 101 2.22 4.38 -28.79
CA ARG A 101 2.13 4.85 -27.39
C ARG A 101 0.72 5.19 -26.92
N LYS A 102 -0.12 5.78 -27.77
CA LYS A 102 -1.44 6.32 -27.41
C LYS A 102 -2.50 5.24 -27.09
N PRO A 103 -2.71 4.19 -27.91
CA PRO A 103 -3.69 3.14 -27.60
C PRO A 103 -3.25 2.29 -26.40
N VAL A 104 -1.95 2.01 -26.26
CA VAL A 104 -1.40 1.25 -25.13
C VAL A 104 -1.61 2.01 -23.81
N ALA A 105 -1.41 3.34 -23.80
CA ALA A 105 -1.70 4.18 -22.64
C ALA A 105 -3.16 4.06 -22.19
N MET A 106 -4.10 4.22 -23.13
CA MET A 106 -5.54 4.19 -22.83
C MET A 106 -5.97 2.82 -22.31
N PHE A 107 -5.48 1.74 -22.93
CA PHE A 107 -5.76 0.38 -22.48
C PHE A 107 -5.23 0.13 -21.06
N ALA A 108 -3.97 0.47 -20.80
CA ALA A 108 -3.36 0.31 -19.48
C ALA A 108 -4.10 1.12 -18.39
N LEU A 109 -4.55 2.33 -18.73
CA LEU A 109 -5.30 3.19 -17.81
C LEU A 109 -6.68 2.62 -17.50
N SER A 110 -7.46 2.24 -18.53
CA SER A 110 -8.80 1.66 -18.37
C SER A 110 -8.74 0.36 -17.57
N PHE A 111 -7.80 -0.53 -17.93
CA PHE A 111 -7.62 -1.79 -17.23
C PHE A 111 -7.17 -1.58 -15.77
N GLY A 112 -6.28 -0.62 -15.53
CA GLY A 112 -5.88 -0.22 -14.18
C GLY A 112 -7.03 0.27 -13.32
N ILE A 113 -7.90 1.14 -13.86
CA ILE A 113 -9.08 1.65 -13.15
C ILE A 113 -10.04 0.51 -12.79
N SER A 114 -10.33 -0.39 -13.74
CA SER A 114 -11.19 -1.55 -13.49
C SER A 114 -10.65 -2.43 -12.36
N MET A 115 -9.33 -2.67 -12.33
CA MET A 115 -8.69 -3.47 -11.28
C MET A 115 -8.67 -2.77 -9.92
N ILE A 116 -8.53 -1.45 -9.88
CA ILE A 116 -8.65 -0.67 -8.64
C ILE A 116 -10.07 -0.79 -8.07
N VAL A 117 -11.10 -0.64 -8.91
CA VAL A 117 -12.50 -0.78 -8.48
C VAL A 117 -12.75 -2.20 -7.98
N LEU A 118 -12.31 -3.23 -8.71
CA LEU A 118 -12.44 -4.62 -8.30
C LEU A 118 -11.77 -4.89 -6.95
N SER A 119 -10.64 -4.23 -6.71
CA SER A 119 -9.90 -4.35 -5.47
C SER A 119 -10.62 -3.72 -4.26
N GLY A 120 -11.51 -2.75 -4.48
CA GLY A 120 -12.38 -2.20 -3.43
C GLY A 120 -13.52 -3.14 -3.03
N PHE A 121 -13.93 -4.05 -3.91
CA PHE A 121 -14.97 -5.05 -3.65
C PHE A 121 -14.42 -6.40 -3.20
N ALA A 122 -13.11 -6.52 -2.95
CA ALA A 122 -12.48 -7.80 -2.66
C ALA A 122 -12.91 -8.35 -1.28
N PRO A 123 -13.65 -9.49 -1.21
CA PRO A 123 -14.12 -10.06 0.05
C PRO A 123 -13.06 -10.93 0.75
N SER A 124 -11.95 -11.22 0.07
CA SER A 124 -10.88 -12.09 0.57
C SER A 124 -9.50 -11.51 0.32
N TRP A 125 -8.58 -11.86 1.20
CA TRP A 125 -7.18 -11.41 1.14
C TRP A 125 -6.47 -11.89 -0.15
N GLN A 126 -6.83 -13.06 -0.66
CA GLN A 126 -6.27 -13.64 -1.89
C GLN A 126 -6.65 -12.83 -3.12
N ILE A 127 -7.94 -12.50 -3.26
CA ILE A 127 -8.44 -11.69 -4.38
C ILE A 127 -7.82 -10.31 -4.35
N LEU A 128 -7.68 -9.74 -3.15
CA LEU A 128 -7.02 -8.46 -2.95
C LEU A 128 -5.54 -8.50 -3.35
N LEU A 129 -4.79 -9.57 -3.03
CA LEU A 129 -3.40 -9.73 -3.48
C LEU A 129 -3.30 -9.81 -5.02
N VAL A 130 -4.14 -10.63 -5.65
CA VAL A 130 -4.12 -10.81 -7.12
C VAL A 130 -4.50 -9.51 -7.82
N ALA A 131 -5.56 -8.83 -7.38
CA ALA A 131 -5.95 -7.54 -7.94
C ALA A 131 -4.81 -6.52 -7.85
N ARG A 132 -4.05 -6.53 -6.74
CA ARG A 132 -2.95 -5.59 -6.51
C ARG A 132 -1.73 -5.89 -7.37
N PHE A 133 -1.44 -7.17 -7.62
CA PHE A 133 -0.46 -7.53 -8.65
C PHE A 133 -0.79 -6.89 -10.01
N PHE A 134 -2.04 -7.01 -10.47
CA PHE A 134 -2.47 -6.41 -11.73
C PHE A 134 -2.49 -4.89 -11.70
N VAL A 135 -2.91 -4.27 -10.59
CA VAL A 135 -2.81 -2.81 -10.42
C VAL A 135 -1.35 -2.37 -10.48
N GLY A 136 -0.42 -3.11 -9.87
CA GLY A 136 1.02 -2.85 -9.97
C GLY A 136 1.52 -2.94 -11.41
N LEU A 137 1.10 -3.97 -12.13
CA LEU A 137 1.40 -4.16 -13.55
C LEU A 137 0.93 -2.96 -14.39
N CYS A 138 -0.29 -2.46 -14.15
CA CYS A 138 -0.82 -1.28 -14.82
C CYS A 138 -0.05 -0.01 -14.45
N ILE A 139 0.29 0.19 -13.17
CA ILE A 139 1.06 1.35 -12.71
C ILE A 139 2.42 1.42 -13.39
N GLY A 140 3.14 0.29 -13.49
CA GLY A 140 4.42 0.22 -14.21
C GLY A 140 4.26 0.65 -15.67
N GLY A 141 3.23 0.14 -16.34
CA GLY A 141 2.94 0.52 -17.73
C GLY A 141 2.60 2.00 -17.91
N VAL A 142 1.72 2.54 -17.07
CA VAL A 142 1.33 3.96 -17.13
C VAL A 142 2.54 4.87 -16.90
N VAL A 143 3.39 4.56 -15.91
CA VAL A 143 4.60 5.36 -15.64
C VAL A 143 5.53 5.38 -16.85
N VAL A 144 5.78 4.22 -17.47
CA VAL A 144 6.65 4.14 -18.67
C VAL A 144 6.05 4.91 -19.83
N VAL A 145 4.77 4.69 -20.14
CA VAL A 145 4.13 5.28 -21.32
C VAL A 145 3.94 6.80 -21.17
N VAL A 146 3.57 7.28 -19.98
CA VAL A 146 3.48 8.73 -19.72
C VAL A 146 4.85 9.39 -19.79
N TYR A 147 5.87 8.75 -19.23
CA TYR A 147 7.23 9.28 -19.26
C TYR A 147 7.78 9.36 -20.69
N THR A 148 7.56 8.33 -21.49
CA THR A 148 8.03 8.31 -22.87
C THR A 148 7.25 9.30 -23.72
N TRP A 149 5.92 9.39 -23.56
CA TRP A 149 5.08 10.35 -24.26
C TRP A 149 5.45 11.80 -23.94
N THR A 150 5.68 12.14 -22.66
CA THR A 150 6.14 13.48 -22.28
C THR A 150 7.50 13.83 -22.89
N MET A 151 8.41 12.87 -23.01
CA MET A 151 9.72 13.09 -23.64
C MET A 151 9.64 13.33 -25.16
N GLU A 152 8.63 12.77 -25.83
CA GLU A 152 8.37 13.04 -27.24
C GLU A 152 7.73 14.40 -27.48
N LEU A 153 6.84 14.84 -26.58
CA LEU A 153 6.14 16.12 -26.71
C LEU A 153 7.04 17.33 -26.39
N VAL A 154 8.07 17.12 -25.56
CA VAL A 154 8.91 18.18 -25.02
C VAL A 154 10.19 18.35 -25.85
N LEU A 155 10.42 19.59 -26.34
CA LEU A 155 11.66 20.00 -26.98
C LEU A 155 12.87 19.79 -26.04
N PRO A 156 14.05 19.43 -26.55
CA PRO A 156 15.21 19.00 -25.75
C PRO A 156 15.61 19.98 -24.64
N GLU A 157 15.38 21.28 -24.82
CA GLU A 157 15.70 22.34 -23.85
C GLU A 157 14.83 22.30 -22.57
N HIS A 158 13.61 21.76 -22.63
CA HIS A 158 12.66 21.77 -21.51
C HIS A 158 12.51 20.41 -20.79
N ARG A 159 13.29 19.40 -21.18
CA ARG A 159 13.17 18.02 -20.64
C ARG A 159 13.62 17.92 -19.18
N ILE A 160 14.68 18.63 -18.81
CA ILE A 160 15.26 18.62 -17.47
C ILE A 160 14.33 19.29 -16.43
N PRO A 161 13.78 20.50 -16.66
CA PRO A 161 12.88 21.12 -15.68
C PRO A 161 11.58 20.33 -15.47
N ILE A 162 11.02 19.70 -16.51
CA ILE A 162 9.81 18.86 -16.39
C ILE A 162 10.05 17.62 -15.52
N ARG A 163 11.21 16.96 -15.66
CA ARG A 163 11.59 15.83 -14.77
C ARG A 163 11.71 16.29 -13.32
N SER A 164 12.31 17.46 -13.10
CA SER A 164 12.46 18.03 -11.76
C SER A 164 11.11 18.35 -11.12
N ILE A 165 10.16 18.91 -11.87
CA ILE A 165 8.81 19.22 -11.36
C ILE A 165 8.06 17.94 -10.95
N PHE A 166 8.09 16.89 -11.77
CA PHE A 166 7.38 15.65 -11.46
C PHE A 166 7.90 14.98 -10.19
N ASN A 167 9.23 15.01 -10.00
CA ASN A 167 9.87 14.49 -8.79
C ASN A 167 9.63 15.40 -7.58
N TRP A 168 9.66 16.72 -7.77
CA TRP A 168 9.39 17.72 -6.73
C TRP A 168 7.98 17.59 -6.16
N VAL A 169 6.96 17.47 -7.02
CA VAL A 169 5.56 17.28 -6.59
C VAL A 169 5.42 15.97 -5.79
N SER A 170 6.11 14.92 -6.22
CA SER A 170 6.15 13.66 -5.48
C SER A 170 6.80 13.85 -4.10
N SER A 171 7.90 14.59 -3.98
CA SER A 171 8.56 14.84 -2.69
C SER A 171 7.73 15.72 -1.74
N GLU A 172 7.09 16.77 -2.24
CA GLU A 172 6.21 17.66 -1.46
C GLU A 172 5.03 16.89 -0.85
N VAL A 173 4.39 16.00 -1.63
CA VAL A 173 3.29 15.17 -1.13
C VAL A 173 3.76 14.22 -0.04
N ASN A 174 4.94 13.60 -0.19
CA ASN A 174 5.50 12.73 0.84
C ASN A 174 5.86 13.52 2.12
N LEU A 175 6.44 14.72 1.99
CA LEU A 175 6.83 15.58 3.11
C LEU A 175 5.61 16.07 3.90
N ASN A 176 4.62 16.65 3.22
CA ASN A 176 3.42 17.17 3.88
C ASN A 176 2.65 16.08 4.63
N MET A 177 2.66 14.85 4.13
CA MET A 177 1.98 13.73 4.79
C MET A 177 2.73 13.20 6.01
N VAL A 178 4.07 13.25 6.02
CA VAL A 178 4.90 12.91 7.19
C VAL A 178 4.76 13.97 8.28
N VAL A 179 4.62 15.25 7.92
CA VAL A 179 4.48 16.37 8.87
C VAL A 179 3.11 16.38 9.56
N ILE A 180 2.10 15.72 8.99
CA ILE A 180 0.75 15.61 9.57
C ILE A 180 0.66 14.47 10.62
N HIS A 181 1.70 13.64 10.79
CA HIS A 181 1.68 12.45 11.64
C HIS A 181 2.63 12.53 12.84
#